data_AF-A0A966VSN3-F1
#
_entry.id   AF-A0A966VSN3-F1
#
_cell.length_a   1.000
_cell.length_b   1.000
_cell.length_c   1.000
_cell.angle_alpha   90.00
_cell.angle_beta   90.00
_cell.angle_gamma   90.00
#
_symmetry.space_group_name_H-M   'P 1'
#
loop_
_entity.id
_entity.type
_entity.pdbx_description
1 polymer ?
#
loop_
_entity_poly.entity_id
_entity_poly.type
_entity_poly.pdbx_seq_one_letter_code
_entity_poly.pdbx_strand_id
1 'polypeptide(L)'
;MSTFPNDTSLLAIGGLTLVAPSLKIMYTPTPKVACSTIKLMLATAEGTHRTDLIDQITNPSVSRPQTIHDPVINGLPRLVELPKREIDNIFRSPDWLRVAALRDPVARSYSAWENRIFRRAPGETAKAIELAKDVLVDGRIDMAGSFALFAKMLGEHTDAFTIDQHFLPQAHIVRTDVIKYDMLIRVDKKGDMDRLAAVISERSGRPIAPSRLNEGMKVDLSRICDQHTANRLMATYHMDYEAFGFERREFAASVEPYLLSTTETQLVQQLRGVMERLLSVSQASAKQAGARYGLRQIAKALQRRISGGTTPVDYRVLDA
;
A
#
# COMPACT_ATOMS: atom_id res chain seq x y z
N MET A 1 -13.76 -16.87 15.21
CA MET A 1 -12.40 -16.54 15.71
C MET A 1 -11.76 -15.64 14.67
N SER A 2 -11.16 -14.51 15.05
CA SER A 2 -10.51 -13.60 14.09
C SER A 2 -9.39 -14.35 13.35
N THR A 3 -9.48 -14.43 12.03
CA THR A 3 -8.49 -15.11 11.16
C THR A 3 -7.20 -14.30 11.00
N PHE A 4 -7.14 -13.10 11.57
CA PHE A 4 -6.01 -12.19 11.46
C PHE A 4 -5.38 -11.93 12.83
N PRO A 5 -4.05 -11.75 12.89
CA PRO A 5 -3.38 -11.40 14.14
C PRO A 5 -3.91 -10.07 14.67
N ASN A 6 -4.17 -10.01 15.98
CA ASN A 6 -4.57 -8.80 16.70
C ASN A 6 -3.35 -7.87 16.88
N ASP A 7 -2.71 -7.43 15.79
CA ASP A 7 -1.62 -6.46 15.93
C ASP A 7 -2.22 -5.11 16.36
N THR A 8 -2.08 -4.83 17.66
CA THR A 8 -2.55 -3.60 18.30
C THR A 8 -1.51 -2.48 18.24
N SER A 9 -0.34 -2.70 17.63
CA SER A 9 0.80 -1.78 17.69
C SER A 9 0.53 -0.45 16.98
N LEU A 10 0.47 0.62 17.77
CA LEU A 10 0.43 2.01 17.27
C LEU A 10 1.67 2.36 16.44
N LEU A 11 2.82 1.71 16.70
CA LEU A 11 4.06 1.91 15.94
C LEU A 11 3.92 1.46 14.48
N ALA A 12 3.20 0.36 14.24
CA ALA A 12 2.97 -0.15 12.88
C ALA A 12 2.11 0.84 12.06
N ILE A 13 1.08 1.41 12.67
CA ILE A 13 0.19 2.41 12.04
C ILE A 13 0.91 3.75 11.85
N GLY A 14 1.63 4.19 12.88
CA GLY A 14 2.34 5.45 12.87
C GLY A 14 3.51 5.48 11.88
N GLY A 15 4.15 4.33 11.62
CA GLY A 15 5.18 4.17 10.59
C GLY A 15 4.67 4.29 9.15
N LEU A 16 3.36 4.09 8.94
CA LEU A 16 2.72 4.24 7.63
C LEU A 16 2.02 5.58 7.48
N THR A 17 1.51 6.14 8.58
CA THR A 17 0.72 7.37 8.60
C THR A 17 1.58 8.58 8.23
N LEU A 18 1.10 9.34 7.24
CA LEU A 18 1.76 10.52 6.72
C LEU A 18 1.11 11.78 7.27
N VAL A 19 1.91 12.82 7.45
CA VAL A 19 1.46 14.11 7.96
C VAL A 19 1.83 15.19 6.95
N ALA A 20 0.90 16.09 6.66
CA ALA A 20 1.09 17.31 5.88
C ALA A 20 0.88 18.51 6.82
N PRO A 21 1.96 18.98 7.50
CA PRO A 21 1.85 19.94 8.59
C PRO A 21 1.26 21.30 8.19
N SER A 22 1.65 21.84 7.05
CA SER A 22 1.17 23.14 6.56
C SER A 22 -0.33 23.06 6.23
N LEU A 23 -0.79 21.91 5.76
CA LEU A 23 -2.21 21.63 5.51
C LEU A 23 -2.96 21.19 6.77
N LYS A 24 -2.28 20.91 7.89
CA LYS A 24 -2.86 20.24 9.07
C LYS A 24 -3.66 18.98 8.72
N ILE A 25 -3.15 18.15 7.80
CA ILE A 25 -3.78 16.88 7.39
C ILE A 25 -2.93 15.70 7.85
N MET A 26 -3.54 14.74 8.52
CA MET A 26 -2.98 13.42 8.77
C MET A 26 -3.67 12.42 7.85
N TYR A 27 -2.90 11.62 7.13
CA TYR A 27 -3.41 10.61 6.22
C TYR A 27 -2.83 9.23 6.55
N THR A 28 -3.69 8.26 6.85
CA THR A 28 -3.30 6.85 7.03
C THR A 28 -3.42 6.12 5.69
N PRO A 29 -2.30 5.79 5.01
CA PRO A 29 -2.34 5.19 3.69
C PRO A 29 -2.69 3.71 3.79
N THR A 30 -3.78 3.35 3.13
CA THR A 30 -4.15 1.94 2.95
C THR A 30 -3.69 1.47 1.55
N PRO A 31 -3.13 0.26 1.40
CA PRO A 31 -2.78 -0.25 0.09
C PRO A 31 -4.02 -0.47 -0.79
N LYS A 32 -3.89 -0.18 -2.09
CA LYS A 32 -4.90 -0.41 -3.14
C LYS A 32 -6.20 0.41 -3.05
N VAL A 33 -6.19 1.47 -2.25
CA VAL A 33 -7.30 2.46 -2.14
C VAL A 33 -6.94 3.81 -2.77
N ALA A 34 -6.33 3.81 -3.96
CA ALA A 34 -5.83 5.03 -4.63
C ALA A 34 -4.81 5.85 -3.80
N CYS A 35 -4.03 5.19 -2.95
CA CYS A 35 -3.09 5.87 -2.06
C CYS A 35 -1.98 6.64 -2.80
N SER A 36 -1.59 6.23 -4.00
CA SER A 36 -0.64 6.98 -4.84
C SER A 36 -1.22 8.36 -5.24
N THR A 37 -2.50 8.41 -5.62
CA THR A 37 -3.19 9.66 -5.95
C THR A 37 -3.28 10.58 -4.74
N ILE A 38 -3.66 10.05 -3.57
CA ILE A 38 -3.77 10.86 -2.34
C ILE A 38 -2.39 11.39 -1.91
N LYS A 39 -1.35 10.54 -1.92
CA LYS A 39 0.02 10.98 -1.61
C LYS A 39 0.49 12.07 -2.56
N LEU A 40 0.20 11.95 -3.85
CA LEU A 40 0.57 12.97 -4.84
C LEU A 40 -0.15 14.30 -4.58
N MET A 41 -1.46 14.26 -4.31
CA MET A 41 -2.24 15.47 -3.96
C MET A 41 -1.65 16.16 -2.72
N LEU A 42 -1.41 15.41 -1.64
CA LEU A 42 -0.86 15.95 -0.39
C LEU A 42 0.55 16.50 -0.59
N ALA A 43 1.46 15.74 -1.21
CA ALA A 43 2.84 16.17 -1.42
C ALA A 43 2.93 17.40 -2.35
N THR A 44 2.06 17.49 -3.35
CA THR A 44 2.00 18.65 -4.25
C THR A 44 1.47 19.89 -3.53
N ALA A 45 0.42 19.73 -2.73
CA ALA A 45 -0.20 20.80 -1.97
C ALA A 45 0.68 21.32 -0.81
N GLU A 46 1.37 20.42 -0.11
CA GLU A 46 2.36 20.74 0.94
C GLU A 46 3.65 21.33 0.34
N GLY A 47 3.91 21.11 -0.96
CA GLY A 47 5.12 21.57 -1.64
C GLY A 47 6.35 20.69 -1.38
N THR A 48 6.15 19.44 -0.95
CA THR A 48 7.21 18.48 -0.59
C THR A 48 7.55 17.48 -1.69
N HIS A 49 6.80 17.48 -2.80
CA HIS A 49 7.01 16.55 -3.91
C HIS A 49 8.33 16.84 -4.66
N ARG A 50 9.31 15.94 -4.52
CA ARG A 50 10.68 16.09 -5.08
C ARG A 50 10.85 15.30 -6.38
N THR A 51 10.34 15.86 -7.48
CA THR A 51 10.42 15.22 -8.81
C THR A 51 11.85 15.15 -9.37
N ASP A 52 12.74 16.02 -8.92
CA ASP A 52 14.16 16.08 -9.30
C ASP A 52 14.97 14.86 -8.80
N LEU A 53 14.46 14.16 -7.79
CA LEU A 53 15.10 12.99 -7.19
C LEU A 53 14.59 11.65 -7.76
N ILE A 54 13.60 11.66 -8.67
CA ILE A 54 12.97 10.45 -9.21
C ILE A 54 14.00 9.51 -9.87
N ASP A 55 14.97 10.06 -10.60
CA ASP A 55 15.97 9.25 -11.29
C ASP A 55 17.15 8.83 -10.38
N GLN A 56 17.11 9.21 -9.10
CA GLN A 56 18.17 8.94 -8.11
C GLN A 56 17.79 7.84 -7.11
N ILE A 57 16.51 7.43 -7.05
CA ILE A 57 16.09 6.37 -6.13
C ILE A 57 16.51 5.00 -6.65
N THR A 58 16.93 4.14 -5.73
CA THR A 58 17.33 2.75 -6.01
C THR A 58 16.24 1.73 -5.66
N ASN A 59 15.14 2.22 -5.06
CA ASN A 59 13.99 1.40 -4.74
C ASN A 59 13.29 0.94 -6.02
N PRO A 60 13.02 -0.37 -6.16
CA PRO A 60 12.46 -0.92 -7.38
C PRO A 60 11.01 -0.44 -7.51
N SER A 61 10.80 0.56 -8.37
CA SER A 61 9.48 1.06 -8.72
C SER A 61 9.08 0.48 -10.07
N VAL A 62 7.85 0.00 -10.19
CA VAL A 62 7.35 -0.58 -11.46
C VAL A 62 7.16 0.51 -12.52
N SER A 63 7.11 1.78 -12.10
CA SER A 63 6.87 2.94 -12.95
C SER A 63 7.34 4.24 -12.28
N ARG A 64 7.40 5.34 -13.04
CA ARG A 64 7.63 6.69 -12.50
C ARG A 64 6.52 7.15 -11.53
N PRO A 65 5.22 6.97 -11.81
CA PRO A 65 4.17 7.30 -10.85
C PRO A 65 4.26 6.57 -9.50
N GLN A 66 4.77 5.34 -9.47
CA GLN A 66 4.92 4.59 -8.21
C GLN A 66 5.99 5.16 -7.28
N THR A 67 6.88 6.03 -7.77
CA THR A 67 7.94 6.63 -6.94
C THR A 67 7.38 7.51 -5.82
N ILE A 68 6.14 7.97 -5.91
CA ILE A 68 5.45 8.70 -4.83
C ILE A 68 5.32 7.90 -3.52
N HIS A 69 5.50 6.58 -3.56
CA HIS A 69 5.53 5.75 -2.37
C HIS A 69 6.82 5.90 -1.57
N ASP A 70 7.89 6.40 -2.18
CA ASP A 70 9.18 6.64 -1.53
C ASP A 70 9.11 7.92 -0.68
N PRO A 71 9.45 7.87 0.63
CA PRO A 71 9.49 9.04 1.50
C PRO A 71 10.41 10.15 1.00
N VAL A 72 11.47 9.81 0.26
CA VAL A 72 12.36 10.82 -0.34
C VAL A 72 11.59 11.61 -1.40
N ILE A 73 10.75 10.97 -2.20
CA ILE A 73 10.01 11.60 -3.29
C ILE A 73 8.78 12.36 -2.82
N ASN A 74 7.96 11.77 -1.95
CA ASN A 74 6.79 12.48 -1.43
C ASN A 74 7.14 13.55 -0.39
N GLY A 75 8.26 13.38 0.34
CA GLY A 75 8.75 14.35 1.32
C GLY A 75 7.84 14.60 2.52
N LEU A 76 6.78 13.81 2.70
CA LEU A 76 5.85 13.95 3.83
C LEU A 76 6.45 13.24 5.06
N PRO A 77 6.50 13.89 6.24
CA PRO A 77 6.91 13.23 7.47
C PRO A 77 5.93 12.11 7.84
N ARG A 78 6.47 11.06 8.45
CA ARG A 78 5.66 10.01 9.09
C ARG A 78 5.27 10.43 10.49
N LEU A 79 4.12 9.97 10.96
CA LEU A 79 3.62 10.31 12.29
C LEU A 79 4.63 9.93 13.40
N VAL A 80 5.28 8.78 13.28
CA VAL A 80 6.32 8.31 14.24
C VAL A 80 7.59 9.16 14.27
N GLU A 81 7.80 10.03 13.28
CA GLU A 81 8.95 10.93 13.24
C GLU A 81 8.70 12.23 14.01
N LEU A 82 7.46 12.48 14.42
CA LEU A 82 7.07 13.70 15.12
C LEU A 82 7.22 13.56 16.65
N PRO A 83 7.50 14.65 17.37
CA PRO A 83 7.49 14.64 18.83
C PRO A 83 6.12 14.27 19.40
N LYS A 84 6.08 13.57 20.54
CA LYS A 84 4.84 13.14 21.20
C LYS A 84 3.81 14.25 21.37
N ARG A 85 4.24 15.45 21.77
CA ARG A 85 3.35 16.63 21.91
C ARG A 85 2.66 17.01 20.61
N GLU A 86 3.35 16.87 19.48
CA GLU A 86 2.79 17.16 18.16
C GLU A 86 1.81 16.06 17.73
N ILE A 87 2.13 14.79 17.96
CA ILE A 87 1.21 13.66 17.74
C ILE A 87 -0.07 13.85 18.56
N ASP A 88 0.05 14.18 19.86
CA ASP A 88 -1.10 14.45 20.73
C ASP A 88 -1.95 15.62 20.21
N ASN A 89 -1.31 16.66 19.70
CA ASN A 89 -2.00 17.79 19.08
C ASN A 89 -2.74 17.36 17.81
N ILE A 90 -2.10 16.59 16.93
CA ILE A 90 -2.72 16.06 15.70
C ILE A 90 -3.96 15.23 16.05
N PHE A 91 -3.93 14.41 17.10
CA PHE A 91 -5.07 13.56 17.48
C PHE A 91 -6.21 14.30 18.20
N ARG A 92 -5.94 15.45 18.84
CA ARG A 92 -6.94 16.12 19.69
C ARG A 92 -7.43 17.46 19.15
N SER A 93 -6.63 18.14 18.34
CA SER A 93 -6.97 19.48 17.85
C SER A 93 -8.06 19.44 16.77
N PRO A 94 -9.09 20.27 16.83
CA PRO A 94 -10.12 20.34 15.80
C PRO A 94 -9.61 20.91 14.47
N ASP A 95 -8.45 21.56 14.45
CA ASP A 95 -7.86 22.11 13.22
C ASP A 95 -7.30 21.03 12.29
N TRP A 96 -6.94 19.88 12.88
CA TRP A 96 -6.35 18.77 12.15
C TRP A 96 -7.42 17.89 11.53
N LEU A 97 -7.25 17.59 10.25
CA LEU A 97 -8.10 16.64 9.53
C LEU A 97 -7.41 15.28 9.48
N ARG A 98 -8.03 14.27 10.08
CA ARG A 98 -7.57 12.88 10.05
C ARG A 98 -8.33 12.14 8.97
N VAL A 99 -7.58 11.68 7.97
CA VAL A 99 -8.11 11.07 6.76
C VAL A 99 -7.63 9.64 6.61
N ALA A 100 -8.52 8.75 6.23
CA ALA A 100 -8.15 7.48 5.62
C ALA A 100 -8.99 7.24 4.36
N ALA A 101 -8.48 6.36 3.50
CA ALA A 101 -9.17 5.93 2.31
C ALA A 101 -9.48 4.44 2.36
N LEU A 102 -10.59 4.08 1.75
CA LEU A 102 -11.22 2.78 1.77
C LEU A 102 -11.67 2.41 0.37
N ARG A 103 -11.79 1.11 0.11
CA ARG A 103 -12.32 0.55 -1.14
C ARG A 103 -13.08 -0.72 -0.84
N ASP A 104 -14.09 -1.03 -1.64
CA ASP A 104 -14.77 -2.33 -1.63
C ASP A 104 -13.75 -3.48 -1.48
N PRO A 105 -13.88 -4.35 -0.46
CA PRO A 105 -12.89 -5.39 -0.19
C PRO A 105 -12.63 -6.29 -1.39
N VAL A 106 -13.65 -6.72 -2.15
CA VAL A 106 -13.46 -7.58 -3.33
C VAL A 106 -12.64 -6.87 -4.41
N ALA A 107 -12.98 -5.63 -4.75
CA ALA A 107 -12.25 -4.83 -5.72
C ALA A 107 -10.82 -4.49 -5.26
N ARG A 108 -10.62 -4.30 -3.95
CA ARG A 108 -9.30 -4.10 -3.35
C ARG A 108 -8.45 -5.37 -3.47
N SER A 109 -9.00 -6.53 -3.13
CA SER A 109 -8.33 -7.84 -3.23
C SER A 109 -7.93 -8.16 -4.67
N TYR A 110 -8.79 -7.87 -5.64
CA TYR A 110 -8.44 -8.00 -7.05
C TYR A 110 -7.24 -7.13 -7.44
N SER A 111 -7.25 -5.86 -7.03
CA SER A 111 -6.13 -4.95 -7.28
C SER A 111 -4.84 -5.40 -6.58
N ALA A 112 -4.95 -5.99 -5.38
CA ALA A 112 -3.83 -6.57 -4.66
C ALA A 112 -3.27 -7.80 -5.40
N TRP A 113 -4.12 -8.76 -5.75
CA TRP A 113 -3.77 -9.95 -6.54
C TRP A 113 -3.08 -9.57 -7.85
N GLU A 114 -3.70 -8.68 -8.64
CA GLU A 114 -3.17 -8.27 -9.95
C GLU A 114 -1.74 -7.73 -9.82
N ASN A 115 -1.48 -6.92 -8.79
CA ASN A 115 -0.17 -6.32 -8.62
C ASN A 115 0.86 -7.25 -7.97
N ARG A 116 0.48 -7.92 -6.89
CA ARG A 116 1.39 -8.67 -6.02
C ARG A 116 1.61 -10.10 -6.48
N ILE A 117 0.55 -10.77 -6.92
CA ILE A 117 0.60 -12.18 -7.34
C ILE A 117 0.76 -12.25 -8.85
N PHE A 118 -0.17 -11.65 -9.60
CA PHE A 118 -0.21 -11.80 -11.04
C PHE A 118 0.95 -11.09 -11.74
N ARG A 119 1.28 -9.85 -11.38
CA ARG A 119 2.42 -9.11 -11.98
C ARG A 119 3.74 -9.26 -11.25
N ARG A 120 3.75 -9.87 -10.05
CA ARG A 120 4.93 -10.03 -9.19
C ARG A 120 5.64 -8.69 -8.88
N ALA A 121 4.87 -7.64 -8.59
CA ALA A 121 5.45 -6.36 -8.17
C ALA A 121 6.20 -6.51 -6.83
N PRO A 122 7.26 -5.71 -6.57
CA PRO A 122 8.18 -5.88 -5.45
C PRO A 122 7.47 -5.92 -4.09
N GLY A 123 7.66 -7.01 -3.32
CA GLY A 123 7.05 -7.19 -1.99
C GLY A 123 7.30 -8.60 -1.43
N GLU A 124 6.89 -8.82 -0.19
CA GLU A 124 7.08 -10.10 0.53
C GLU A 124 5.97 -11.10 0.18
N THR A 125 6.01 -11.62 -1.05
CA THR A 125 4.88 -12.37 -1.63
C THR A 125 5.27 -13.74 -2.18
N ALA A 126 6.51 -14.19 -1.97
CA ALA A 126 7.02 -15.43 -2.57
C ALA A 126 6.14 -16.65 -2.21
N LYS A 127 5.77 -16.80 -0.93
CA LYS A 127 4.91 -17.90 -0.50
C LYS A 127 3.48 -17.77 -1.04
N ALA A 128 2.93 -16.57 -1.03
CA ALA A 128 1.62 -16.27 -1.60
C ALA A 128 1.55 -16.61 -3.11
N ILE A 129 2.61 -16.29 -3.87
CA ILE A 129 2.75 -16.64 -5.30
C ILE A 129 2.82 -18.16 -5.51
N GLU A 130 3.52 -18.88 -4.62
CA GLU A 130 3.62 -20.34 -4.68
C GLU A 130 2.26 -21.02 -4.44
N LEU A 131 1.45 -20.48 -3.54
CA LEU A 131 0.12 -21.01 -3.22
C LEU A 131 -0.90 -20.65 -4.30
N ALA A 132 -0.89 -19.40 -4.78
CA ALA A 132 -1.83 -18.88 -5.77
C ALA A 132 -1.20 -18.82 -7.18
N LYS A 133 -0.80 -19.99 -7.71
CA LYS A 133 -0.26 -20.11 -9.07
C LYS A 133 -1.31 -19.76 -10.13
N ASP A 134 -0.85 -19.46 -11.34
CA ASP A 134 -1.78 -19.30 -12.46
C ASP A 134 -2.45 -20.64 -12.79
N VAL A 135 -3.75 -20.58 -13.07
CA VAL A 135 -4.49 -21.66 -13.71
C VAL A 135 -4.25 -21.59 -15.22
N LEU A 136 -3.89 -22.72 -15.83
CA LEU A 136 -3.58 -22.80 -17.26
C LEU A 136 -4.60 -23.67 -17.99
N VAL A 137 -5.04 -23.21 -19.16
CA VAL A 137 -5.87 -23.96 -20.11
C VAL A 137 -5.15 -23.94 -21.47
N ASP A 138 -4.75 -25.11 -21.96
CA ASP A 138 -3.95 -25.26 -23.19
C ASP A 138 -2.69 -24.38 -23.20
N GLY A 139 -2.01 -24.28 -22.06
CA GLY A 139 -0.80 -23.46 -21.91
C GLY A 139 -1.05 -21.94 -21.87
N ARG A 140 -2.30 -21.49 -21.92
CA ARG A 140 -2.70 -20.08 -21.76
C ARG A 140 -3.16 -19.82 -20.34
N ILE A 141 -2.86 -18.64 -19.82
CA ILE A 141 -3.32 -18.25 -18.48
C ILE A 141 -4.83 -17.97 -18.51
N ASP A 142 -5.58 -18.67 -17.65
CA ASP A 142 -6.96 -18.32 -17.30
C ASP A 142 -6.95 -17.37 -16.11
N MET A 143 -7.22 -16.09 -16.36
CA MET A 143 -7.25 -15.09 -15.28
C MET A 143 -8.40 -15.31 -14.29
N ALA A 144 -9.56 -15.80 -14.75
CA ALA A 144 -10.70 -16.02 -13.88
C ALA A 144 -10.40 -17.18 -12.91
N GLY A 145 -9.93 -18.31 -13.43
CA GLY A 145 -9.47 -19.44 -12.62
C GLY A 145 -8.32 -19.08 -11.67
N SER A 146 -7.35 -18.28 -12.14
CA SER A 146 -6.22 -17.84 -11.32
C SER A 146 -6.65 -16.93 -10.16
N PHE A 147 -7.61 -16.03 -10.40
CA PHE A 147 -8.15 -15.16 -9.34
C PHE A 147 -9.00 -15.95 -8.34
N ALA A 148 -9.80 -16.91 -8.82
CA ALA A 148 -10.56 -17.81 -7.96
C ALA A 148 -9.65 -18.67 -7.05
N LEU A 149 -8.55 -19.20 -7.61
CA LEU A 149 -7.55 -19.92 -6.82
C LEU A 149 -6.88 -19.01 -5.77
N PHE A 150 -6.53 -17.78 -6.14
CA PHE A 150 -6.04 -16.79 -5.17
C PHE A 150 -7.03 -16.55 -4.04
N ALA A 151 -8.31 -16.30 -4.34
CA ALA A 151 -9.32 -16.05 -3.31
C ALA A 151 -9.49 -17.22 -2.36
N LYS A 152 -9.42 -18.45 -2.88
CA LYS A 152 -9.42 -19.68 -2.09
C LYS A 152 -8.19 -19.74 -1.17
N MET A 153 -6.99 -19.61 -1.72
CA MET A 153 -5.73 -19.74 -0.98
C MET A 153 -5.55 -18.63 0.07
N LEU A 154 -6.00 -17.41 -0.21
CA LEU A 154 -5.97 -16.30 0.74
C LEU A 154 -6.80 -16.59 1.99
N GLY A 155 -7.97 -17.21 1.83
CA GLY A 155 -8.82 -17.63 2.96
C GLY A 155 -8.30 -18.86 3.70
N GLU A 156 -7.67 -19.80 3.00
CA GLU A 156 -7.15 -21.05 3.60
C GLU A 156 -5.77 -20.90 4.25
N HIS A 157 -4.97 -19.92 3.80
CA HIS A 157 -3.59 -19.69 4.23
C HIS A 157 -3.32 -18.21 4.54
N THR A 158 -4.22 -17.58 5.30
CA THR A 158 -4.19 -16.13 5.56
C THR A 158 -2.82 -15.64 6.07
N ASP A 159 -2.18 -16.39 6.95
CA ASP A 159 -0.84 -16.10 7.50
C ASP A 159 0.21 -15.89 6.39
N ALA A 160 0.22 -16.76 5.37
CA ALA A 160 1.16 -16.70 4.25
C ALA A 160 0.97 -15.46 3.37
N PHE A 161 -0.21 -14.83 3.39
CA PHE A 161 -0.50 -13.61 2.63
C PHE A 161 -0.31 -12.36 3.48
N THR A 162 -0.69 -12.38 4.75
CA THR A 162 -0.76 -11.16 5.59
C THR A 162 0.59 -10.59 6.04
N ILE A 163 1.69 -11.29 5.75
CA ILE A 163 3.04 -10.72 5.83
C ILE A 163 3.13 -9.46 4.93
N ASP A 164 2.44 -9.49 3.79
CA ASP A 164 2.30 -8.32 2.94
C ASP A 164 1.00 -7.55 3.28
N GLN A 165 1.16 -6.30 3.72
CA GLN A 165 0.07 -5.38 4.06
C GLN A 165 -0.99 -5.16 2.95
N HIS A 166 -0.67 -5.49 1.69
CA HIS A 166 -1.64 -5.43 0.60
C HIS A 166 -2.79 -6.44 0.78
N PHE A 167 -2.57 -7.49 1.56
CA PHE A 167 -3.57 -8.50 1.86
C PHE A 167 -4.17 -8.38 3.27
N LEU A 168 -3.64 -7.51 4.14
CA LEU A 168 -4.26 -7.21 5.42
C LEU A 168 -5.66 -6.58 5.22
N PRO A 169 -6.62 -6.82 6.12
CA PRO A 169 -7.87 -6.09 6.14
C PRO A 169 -7.64 -4.59 6.33
N GLN A 170 -8.49 -3.77 5.74
CA GLN A 170 -8.42 -2.31 5.89
C GLN A 170 -8.66 -1.91 7.35
N ALA A 171 -9.49 -2.66 8.08
CA ALA A 171 -9.76 -2.41 9.50
C ALA A 171 -8.48 -2.50 10.35
N HIS A 172 -7.56 -3.40 10.01
CA HIS A 172 -6.27 -3.55 10.69
C HIS A 172 -5.28 -2.43 10.39
N ILE A 173 -5.47 -1.71 9.28
CA ILE A 173 -4.58 -0.61 8.87
C ILE A 173 -5.13 0.73 9.38
N VAL A 174 -6.42 0.96 9.16
CA VAL A 174 -7.10 2.21 9.51
C VAL A 174 -7.32 2.31 11.02
N ARG A 175 -7.65 1.20 11.71
CA ARG A 175 -7.71 1.16 13.18
C ARG A 175 -8.56 2.28 13.78
N THR A 176 -9.83 2.31 13.39
CA THR A 176 -10.85 3.25 13.90
C THR A 176 -11.11 3.10 15.41
N ASP A 177 -10.66 2.01 16.01
CA ASP A 177 -10.62 1.81 17.47
C ASP A 177 -9.61 2.74 18.16
N VAL A 178 -8.58 3.22 17.44
CA VAL A 178 -7.54 4.09 17.98
C VAL A 178 -7.61 5.50 17.41
N ILE A 179 -7.82 5.64 16.10
CA ILE A 179 -7.84 6.92 15.42
C ILE A 179 -9.29 7.32 15.12
N LYS A 180 -9.69 8.48 15.64
CA LYS A 180 -10.96 9.12 15.27
C LYS A 180 -10.75 9.88 13.96
N TYR A 181 -11.20 9.30 12.85
CA TYR A 181 -11.12 9.93 11.54
C TYR A 181 -12.23 10.95 11.35
N ASP A 182 -11.85 12.16 10.93
CA ASP A 182 -12.77 13.21 10.52
C ASP A 182 -13.30 12.92 9.09
N MET A 183 -12.54 12.14 8.31
CA MET A 183 -12.87 11.84 6.93
C MET A 183 -12.44 10.42 6.53
N LEU A 184 -13.41 9.57 6.23
CA LEU A 184 -13.20 8.30 5.54
C LEU A 184 -13.64 8.46 4.07
N ILE A 185 -12.72 8.26 3.14
CA ILE A 185 -12.94 8.40 1.70
C ILE A 185 -13.17 7.02 1.08
N ARG A 186 -14.26 6.84 0.33
CA ARG A 186 -14.51 5.64 -0.47
C ARG A 186 -14.12 5.89 -1.92
N VAL A 187 -13.02 5.28 -2.36
CA VAL A 187 -12.49 5.53 -3.72
C VAL A 187 -13.37 4.93 -4.83
N ASP A 188 -14.28 4.05 -4.45
CA ASP A 188 -15.31 3.45 -5.30
C ASP A 188 -16.62 4.26 -5.33
N LYS A 189 -16.76 5.29 -4.48
CA LYS A 189 -17.91 6.21 -4.50
C LYS A 189 -17.58 7.47 -5.29
N LYS A 190 -18.48 7.86 -6.20
CA LYS A 190 -18.33 9.08 -7.00
C LYS A 190 -18.33 10.31 -6.08
N GLY A 191 -17.39 11.23 -6.30
CA GLY A 191 -17.31 12.51 -5.58
C GLY A 191 -16.52 12.46 -4.27
N ASP A 192 -16.28 11.28 -3.69
CA ASP A 192 -15.55 11.15 -2.41
C ASP A 192 -14.09 11.63 -2.53
N MET A 193 -13.42 11.28 -3.64
CA MET A 193 -12.06 11.76 -3.90
C MET A 193 -12.03 13.27 -4.17
N ASP A 194 -13.05 13.79 -4.87
CA ASP A 194 -13.17 15.21 -5.19
C ASP A 194 -13.39 16.03 -3.91
N ARG A 195 -14.12 15.49 -2.93
CA ARG A 195 -14.28 16.09 -1.60
C ARG A 195 -12.95 16.26 -0.88
N LEU A 196 -12.10 15.24 -0.88
CA LEU A 196 -10.76 15.35 -0.30
C LEU A 196 -9.91 16.38 -1.06
N ALA A 197 -9.94 16.36 -2.40
CA ALA A 197 -9.22 17.31 -3.23
C ALA A 197 -9.66 18.76 -2.98
N ALA A 198 -10.95 19.01 -2.76
CA ALA A 198 -11.50 20.32 -2.41
C ALA A 198 -10.94 20.82 -1.06
N VAL A 199 -10.93 19.97 -0.03
CA VAL A 199 -10.37 20.34 1.28
C VAL A 199 -8.86 20.61 1.19
N ILE A 200 -8.12 19.79 0.44
CA ILE A 200 -6.69 20.03 0.20
C ILE A 200 -6.49 21.37 -0.54
N SER A 201 -7.35 21.67 -1.52
CA SER A 201 -7.27 22.92 -2.29
C SER A 201 -7.50 24.15 -1.43
N GLU A 202 -8.53 24.11 -0.58
CA GLU A 202 -8.86 25.16 0.36
C GLU A 202 -7.70 25.41 1.33
N ARG A 203 -7.16 24.36 1.94
CA ARG A 203 -6.08 24.48 2.94
C ARG A 203 -4.73 24.88 2.35
N SER A 204 -4.49 24.55 1.08
CA SER A 204 -3.24 24.92 0.40
C SER A 204 -3.31 26.28 -0.32
N GLY A 205 -4.52 26.82 -0.54
CA GLY A 205 -4.73 27.99 -1.38
C GLY A 205 -4.42 27.74 -2.87
N ARG A 206 -4.36 26.48 -3.31
CA ARG A 206 -4.00 26.08 -4.68
C ARG A 206 -5.04 25.12 -5.24
N PRO A 207 -5.34 25.15 -6.54
CA PRO A 207 -6.22 24.16 -7.15
C PRO A 207 -5.54 22.79 -7.19
N ILE A 208 -6.12 21.81 -6.50
CA ILE A 208 -5.67 20.41 -6.47
C ILE A 208 -6.80 19.53 -7.01
N ALA A 209 -6.45 18.64 -7.94
CA ALA A 209 -7.37 17.68 -8.51
C ALA A 209 -6.79 16.26 -8.45
N PRO A 210 -7.64 15.22 -8.31
CA PRO A 210 -7.16 13.85 -8.31
C PRO A 210 -6.61 13.47 -9.68
N SER A 211 -5.36 13.04 -9.71
CA SER A 211 -4.75 12.43 -10.91
C SER A 211 -4.84 10.91 -10.84
N ARG A 212 -5.38 10.30 -11.89
CA ARG A 212 -5.52 8.83 -11.99
C ARG A 212 -4.17 8.22 -12.35
N LEU A 213 -3.49 7.62 -11.37
CA LEU A 213 -2.22 6.93 -11.55
C LEU A 213 -2.40 5.42 -11.80
N ASN A 214 -3.51 5.01 -12.45
CA ASN A 214 -3.86 3.60 -12.56
C ASN A 214 -2.93 2.84 -13.51
N GLU A 215 -2.38 1.74 -13.00
CA GLU A 215 -1.47 0.85 -13.75
C GLU A 215 -1.98 -0.58 -13.90
N GLY A 216 -3.25 -0.84 -13.56
CA GLY A 216 -3.85 -2.17 -13.75
C GLY A 216 -4.02 -2.53 -15.23
N MET A 217 -4.19 -3.81 -15.52
CA MET A 217 -4.44 -4.38 -16.85
C MET A 217 -5.81 -3.98 -17.44
N LYS A 218 -6.62 -3.25 -16.68
CA LYS A 218 -7.95 -2.74 -17.07
C LYS A 218 -8.97 -3.84 -17.41
N VAL A 219 -8.75 -5.06 -16.91
CA VAL A 219 -9.74 -6.13 -16.96
C VAL A 219 -10.81 -5.84 -15.91
N ASP A 220 -12.08 -5.80 -16.35
CA ASP A 220 -13.23 -5.61 -15.46
C ASP A 220 -13.37 -6.80 -14.51
N LEU A 221 -13.49 -6.49 -13.21
CA LEU A 221 -13.69 -7.47 -12.16
C LEU A 221 -14.91 -8.37 -12.43
N SER A 222 -15.98 -7.82 -13.03
CA SER A 222 -17.19 -8.59 -13.34
C SER A 222 -16.95 -9.74 -14.33
N ARG A 223 -15.87 -9.69 -15.11
CA ARG A 223 -15.51 -10.69 -16.12
C ARG A 223 -14.71 -11.86 -15.57
N ILE A 224 -14.19 -11.74 -14.35
CA ILE A 224 -13.22 -12.70 -13.77
C ILE A 224 -13.60 -13.16 -12.36
N CYS A 225 -14.62 -12.53 -11.75
CA CYS A 225 -15.08 -12.85 -10.41
C CYS A 225 -16.54 -13.28 -10.47
N ASP A 226 -16.78 -14.52 -10.11
CA ASP A 226 -18.13 -15.05 -9.85
C ASP A 226 -18.54 -14.83 -8.39
N GLN A 227 -19.80 -15.15 -8.09
CA GLN A 227 -20.37 -15.00 -6.76
C GLN A 227 -19.66 -15.87 -5.71
N HIS A 228 -19.20 -17.07 -6.09
CA HIS A 228 -18.50 -17.96 -5.17
C HIS A 228 -17.15 -17.38 -4.74
N THR A 229 -16.37 -16.87 -5.70
CA THR A 229 -15.10 -16.18 -5.47
C THR A 229 -15.30 -14.93 -4.64
N ALA A 230 -16.32 -14.13 -4.96
CA ALA A 230 -16.68 -12.95 -4.18
C ALA A 230 -17.03 -13.31 -2.74
N ASN A 231 -17.86 -14.33 -2.51
CA ASN A 231 -18.26 -14.78 -1.18
C ASN A 231 -17.07 -15.21 -0.32
N ARG A 232 -16.08 -15.89 -0.92
CA ARG A 232 -14.83 -16.23 -0.22
C ARG A 232 -14.09 -14.99 0.24
N LEU A 233 -13.90 -14.01 -0.65
CA LEU A 233 -13.25 -12.75 -0.30
C LEU A 233 -14.03 -11.96 0.74
N MET A 234 -15.37 -11.92 0.64
CA MET A 234 -16.22 -11.27 1.63
C MET A 234 -16.12 -11.93 3.00
N ALA A 235 -16.05 -13.26 3.06
CA ALA A 235 -15.84 -13.99 4.31
C ALA A 235 -14.45 -13.71 4.89
N THR A 236 -13.41 -13.76 4.05
CA THR A 236 -12.04 -13.43 4.47
C THR A 236 -11.94 -12.01 5.00
N TYR A 237 -12.55 -11.03 4.34
CA TYR A 237 -12.50 -9.62 4.73
C TYR A 237 -13.72 -9.16 5.52
N HIS A 238 -14.41 -10.07 6.21
CA HIS A 238 -15.64 -9.78 6.97
C HIS A 238 -15.51 -8.55 7.89
N MET A 239 -14.37 -8.40 8.56
CA MET A 239 -14.14 -7.26 9.46
C MET A 239 -14.16 -5.90 8.75
N ASP A 240 -13.80 -5.82 7.47
CA ASP A 240 -13.91 -4.57 6.72
C ASP A 240 -15.38 -4.21 6.53
N TYR A 241 -16.22 -5.21 6.23
CA TYR A 241 -17.67 -5.02 6.09
C TYR A 241 -18.30 -4.54 7.40
N GLU A 242 -17.94 -5.14 8.54
CA GLU A 242 -18.43 -4.72 9.85
C GLU A 242 -17.92 -3.33 10.25
N ALA A 243 -16.62 -3.07 10.11
CA ALA A 243 -16.01 -1.83 10.58
C ALA A 243 -16.46 -0.61 9.76
N PHE A 244 -16.74 -0.78 8.46
CA PHE A 244 -16.97 0.33 7.54
C PHE A 244 -18.32 0.30 6.82
N GLY A 245 -19.18 -0.68 7.11
CA GLY A 245 -20.53 -0.77 6.54
C GLY A 245 -20.51 -0.91 5.01
N PHE A 246 -19.61 -1.73 4.46
CA PHE A 246 -19.60 -1.99 3.02
C PHE A 246 -20.86 -2.74 2.61
N GLU A 247 -21.46 -2.33 1.48
CA GLU A 247 -22.52 -3.09 0.83
C GLU A 247 -21.93 -4.36 0.20
N ARG A 248 -22.65 -5.47 0.32
CA ARG A 248 -22.27 -6.72 -0.34
C ARG A 248 -22.73 -6.65 -1.79
N ARG A 249 -21.77 -6.60 -2.71
CA ARG A 249 -22.02 -6.59 -4.15
C ARG A 249 -22.38 -7.98 -4.67
N GLU A 250 -23.41 -8.06 -5.50
CA GLU A 250 -23.73 -9.29 -6.24
C GLU A 250 -22.91 -9.40 -7.52
N PHE A 251 -22.54 -10.64 -7.85
CA PHE A 251 -21.80 -11.05 -9.03
C PHE A 251 -22.56 -12.16 -9.75
N ALA A 252 -22.19 -12.44 -11.00
CA ALA A 252 -22.77 -13.57 -11.73
C ALA A 252 -22.48 -14.89 -11.00
N ALA A 253 -23.41 -15.85 -11.06
CA ALA A 253 -23.25 -17.16 -10.40
C ALA A 253 -21.98 -17.89 -10.85
N SER A 254 -21.62 -17.73 -12.12
CA SER A 254 -20.37 -18.20 -12.73
C SER A 254 -19.89 -17.18 -13.77
N VAL A 255 -18.61 -17.24 -14.10
CA VAL A 255 -18.00 -16.51 -15.21
C VAL A 255 -17.31 -17.50 -16.14
N GLU A 256 -17.30 -17.21 -17.43
CA GLU A 256 -16.51 -17.98 -18.40
C GLU A 256 -15.01 -17.80 -18.13
N PRO A 257 -14.16 -18.80 -18.47
CA PRO A 257 -12.71 -18.66 -18.41
C PRO A 257 -12.23 -17.42 -19.16
N TYR A 258 -11.40 -16.61 -18.51
CA TYR A 258 -10.79 -15.44 -19.14
C TYR A 258 -9.40 -15.82 -19.63
N LEU A 259 -9.37 -16.44 -20.80
CA LEU A 259 -8.13 -16.93 -21.40
C LEU A 259 -7.36 -15.77 -22.05
N LEU A 260 -6.15 -15.53 -21.55
CA LEU A 260 -5.18 -14.72 -22.26
C LEU A 260 -4.77 -15.43 -23.56
N SER A 261 -4.52 -14.68 -24.61
CA SER A 261 -3.88 -15.23 -25.81
C SER A 261 -2.50 -15.79 -25.47
N THR A 262 -1.95 -16.61 -26.37
CA THR A 262 -0.56 -17.11 -26.25
C THR A 262 0.42 -15.95 -26.12
N THR A 263 0.23 -14.88 -26.92
CA THR A 263 1.07 -13.68 -26.86
C THR A 263 0.95 -12.95 -25.53
N GLU A 264 -0.26 -12.72 -25.03
CA GLU A 264 -0.46 -12.07 -23.73
C GLU A 264 0.13 -12.90 -22.59
N THR A 265 -0.03 -14.22 -22.64
CA THR A 265 0.58 -15.14 -21.65
C THR A 265 2.11 -15.02 -21.65
N GLN A 266 2.73 -14.99 -22.84
CA GLN A 266 4.18 -14.80 -22.96
C GLN A 266 4.63 -13.42 -22.46
N LEU A 267 3.88 -12.36 -22.76
CA LEU A 267 4.18 -11.00 -22.28
C LEU A 267 4.11 -10.91 -20.75
N VAL A 268 3.13 -11.57 -20.12
CA VAL A 268 3.04 -11.65 -18.65
C VAL A 268 4.27 -12.37 -18.07
N GLN A 269 4.70 -13.48 -18.67
CA GLN A 269 5.90 -14.20 -18.24
C GLN A 269 7.17 -13.35 -18.40
N GLN A 270 7.32 -12.64 -19.51
CA GLN A 270 8.44 -11.74 -19.75
C GLN A 270 8.47 -10.58 -18.75
N LEU A 271 7.32 -9.96 -18.49
CA LEU A 271 7.17 -8.91 -17.48
C LEU A 271 7.65 -9.40 -16.11
N ARG A 272 7.21 -10.59 -15.68
CA ARG A 272 7.63 -11.18 -14.41
C ARG A 272 9.14 -11.43 -14.35
N GLY A 273 9.73 -11.92 -15.43
CA GLY A 273 11.19 -12.09 -15.53
C GLY A 273 11.95 -10.76 -15.44
N VAL A 274 11.42 -9.67 -16.00
CA VAL A 274 11.99 -8.32 -15.82
C VAL A 274 11.91 -7.88 -14.36
N MET A 275 10.78 -8.10 -13.70
CA MET A 275 10.58 -7.76 -12.29
C MET A 275 11.55 -8.51 -11.37
N GLU A 276 11.75 -9.81 -11.59
CA GLU A 276 12.71 -10.63 -10.85
C GLU A 276 14.15 -10.12 -11.00
N ARG A 277 14.55 -9.75 -12.24
CA ARG A 277 15.87 -9.16 -12.48
C ARG A 277 16.03 -7.80 -11.80
N LEU A 278 15.00 -6.94 -11.86
CA LEU A 278 15.03 -5.63 -11.21
C LEU A 278 15.19 -5.77 -9.69
N LEU A 279 14.48 -6.72 -9.08
CA LEU A 279 14.62 -7.06 -7.66
C LEU A 279 16.04 -7.53 -7.33
N SER A 280 16.60 -8.44 -8.14
CA SER A 280 17.97 -8.92 -7.95
C SER A 280 19.00 -7.79 -8.02
N VAL A 281 18.87 -6.87 -8.96
CA VAL A 281 19.76 -5.70 -9.09
C VAL A 281 19.62 -4.77 -7.89
N SER A 282 18.39 -4.49 -7.47
CA SER A 282 18.13 -3.63 -6.30
C SER A 282 18.69 -4.24 -5.02
N GLN A 283 18.52 -5.54 -4.78
CA GLN A 283 19.10 -6.24 -3.64
C GLN A 283 20.64 -6.23 -3.66
N ALA A 284 21.26 -6.41 -4.82
CA ALA A 284 22.70 -6.31 -4.96
C ALA A 284 23.20 -4.88 -4.65
N SER A 285 22.50 -3.86 -5.15
CA SER A 285 22.78 -2.45 -4.86
C SER A 285 22.66 -2.14 -3.37
N ALA A 286 21.59 -2.59 -2.71
CA ALA A 286 21.38 -2.42 -1.28
C ALA A 286 22.49 -3.09 -0.44
N LYS A 287 22.92 -4.31 -0.82
CA LYS A 287 24.05 -5.00 -0.16
C LYS A 287 25.35 -4.20 -0.28
N GLN A 288 25.64 -3.67 -1.47
CA GLN A 288 26.84 -2.84 -1.69
C GLN A 288 26.77 -1.52 -0.92
N ALA A 289 25.62 -0.84 -0.91
CA ALA A 289 25.40 0.38 -0.16
C ALA A 289 25.49 0.15 1.36
N GLY A 290 24.90 -0.94 1.87
CA GLY A 290 24.98 -1.36 3.26
C GLY A 290 26.42 -1.67 3.70
N ALA A 291 27.19 -2.38 2.88
CA ALA A 291 28.62 -2.63 3.14
C ALA A 291 29.42 -1.32 3.20
N ARG A 292 29.19 -0.40 2.26
CA ARG A 292 29.82 0.93 2.26
C ARG A 292 29.42 1.77 3.47
N TYR A 293 28.16 1.72 3.89
CA TYR A 293 27.66 2.41 5.08
C TYR A 293 28.29 1.83 6.35
N GLY A 294 28.35 0.50 6.49
CA GLY A 294 29.00 -0.18 7.60
C GLY A 294 30.48 0.22 7.74
N LEU A 295 31.22 0.23 6.62
CA LEU A 295 32.61 0.69 6.60
C LEU A 295 32.74 2.17 7.01
N ARG A 296 31.83 3.05 6.56
CA ARG A 296 31.80 4.46 6.96
C ARG A 296 31.45 4.65 8.44
N GLN A 297 30.55 3.85 8.99
CA GLN A 297 30.21 3.89 10.41
C GLN A 297 31.37 3.41 11.28
N ILE A 298 32.09 2.37 10.85
CA ILE A 298 33.32 1.92 11.51
C ILE A 298 34.37 3.03 11.49
N ALA A 299 34.60 3.67 10.34
CA ALA A 299 35.54 4.79 10.23
C ALA A 299 35.14 5.98 11.14
N LYS A 300 33.86 6.36 11.18
CA LYS A 300 33.35 7.41 12.08
C LYS A 300 33.45 7.01 13.55
N ALA A 301 33.21 5.74 13.90
CA ALA A 301 33.33 5.25 15.27
C ALA A 301 34.80 5.26 15.74
N LEU A 302 35.74 4.88 14.88
CA LEU A 302 37.18 5.03 15.13
C LEU A 302 37.57 6.50 15.32
N GLN A 303 37.11 7.38 14.44
CA GLN A 303 37.36 8.83 14.54
C GLN A 303 36.78 9.43 15.83
N ARG A 304 35.58 8.99 16.25
CA ARG A 304 34.92 9.42 17.49
C ARG A 304 35.61 8.90 18.76
N ARG A 305 36.16 7.67 18.72
CA ARG A 305 36.99 7.13 19.80
C ARG A 305 38.27 7.93 19.99
N ILE A 306 38.82 8.45 18.90
CA ILE A 306 40.00 9.32 18.92
C ILE A 306 39.62 10.75 19.39
N SER A 307 38.39 11.20 19.13
CA SER A 307 37.94 12.58 19.41
C SER A 307 37.06 12.76 20.66
N GLY A 308 36.81 11.72 21.47
CA GLY A 308 36.16 11.83 22.80
C GLY A 308 34.67 12.24 22.84
N GLY A 309 33.85 11.90 21.82
CA GLY A 309 32.44 12.37 21.74
C GLY A 309 31.38 11.56 22.53
N THR A 310 30.35 12.25 23.03
CA THR A 310 29.22 11.78 23.86
C THR A 310 28.14 10.94 23.15
N THR A 311 27.38 10.17 23.95
CA THR A 311 26.42 9.09 23.59
C THR A 311 25.08 9.59 22.97
N PRO A 312 24.39 8.82 22.09
CA PRO A 312 23.13 9.23 21.47
C PRO A 312 21.89 9.03 22.35
N VAL A 313 20.85 9.83 22.08
CA VAL A 313 19.50 9.77 22.67
C VAL A 313 18.72 8.56 22.10
N ASP A 314 18.07 7.79 22.99
CA ASP A 314 17.24 6.61 22.67
C ASP A 314 15.80 7.03 22.30
N TYR A 315 15.27 6.52 21.18
CA TYR A 315 13.98 6.91 20.58
C TYR A 315 12.81 5.97 20.97
N ARG A 316 12.92 5.17 22.03
CA ARG A 316 11.86 4.25 22.51
C ARG A 316 10.70 4.93 23.26
N VAL A 317 10.12 6.01 22.72
CA VAL A 317 9.10 6.83 23.44
C VAL A 317 7.65 6.45 23.13
N LEU A 318 7.39 5.35 22.40
CA LEU A 318 6.01 4.96 22.02
C LEU A 318 5.48 3.70 22.71
N ASP A 319 6.19 3.19 23.72
CA ASP A 319 5.68 2.13 24.61
C ASP A 319 5.27 2.75 25.96
N ALA A 320 4.09 3.38 26.02
CA ALA A 320 3.41 3.75 27.27
C ALA A 320 1.91 3.92 27.06
#